data_AF-A0A9P9RPI5-F1
#
_entry.id   AF-A0A9P9RPI5-F1
#
_cell.length_a   1.000
_cell.length_b   1.000
_cell.length_c   1.000
_cell.angle_alpha   90.00
_cell.angle_beta   90.00
_cell.angle_gamma   90.00
#
_symmetry.space_group_name_H-M   'P 1'
#
loop_
_entity.id
_entity.type
_entity.pdbx_description
1 polymer ?
#
loop_
_entity_poly.entity_id
_entity_poly.type
_entity_poly.pdbx_seq_one_letter_code
_entity_poly.pdbx_strand_id
1 'polypeptide(L)'
;GAILFTTRDREAVIRYAGLNVINISEMNNKEARKLLQRSLREKQLINNNSSIIKLLELLINLLLVIMQAAAYLNAKDSIINEYLRIYKESNKNVIKLLSKDFEDVRRYPGMKNLIVTTWLISFK
;
A
#
# COMPACT_ATOMS: atom_id res chain seq x y z
N GLY A 1 -12.05 3.24 -31.23
CA GLY A 1 -11.90 3.61 -29.80
C GLY A 1 -11.98 2.36 -28.95
N ALA A 2 -11.39 2.36 -27.77
CA ALA A 2 -11.43 1.23 -26.83
C ALA A 2 -11.82 1.72 -25.43
N ILE A 3 -12.47 0.86 -24.65
CA ILE A 3 -12.87 1.14 -23.26
C ILE A 3 -12.07 0.22 -22.34
N LEU A 4 -11.37 0.82 -21.37
CA LEU A 4 -10.72 0.10 -20.28
C LEU A 4 -11.51 0.35 -19.00
N PHE A 5 -11.93 -0.72 -18.33
CA PHE A 5 -12.55 -0.64 -17.01
C PHE A 5 -11.87 -1.62 -16.06
N THR A 6 -11.93 -1.31 -14.76
CA THR A 6 -11.40 -2.15 -13.70
C THR A 6 -12.54 -2.55 -12.79
N THR A 7 -12.61 -3.83 -12.42
CA THR A 7 -13.64 -4.32 -11.50
C THR A 7 -13.08 -5.40 -10.58
N ARG A 8 -13.60 -5.46 -9.36
CA ARG A 8 -13.41 -6.58 -8.42
C ARG A 8 -14.54 -7.62 -8.53
N ASP A 9 -15.60 -7.29 -9.24
CA ASP A 9 -16.76 -8.15 -9.45
C ASP A 9 -16.49 -9.10 -10.61
N ARG A 10 -16.36 -10.39 -10.30
CA ARG A 10 -16.14 -11.45 -11.30
C ARG A 10 -17.34 -11.63 -12.22
N GLU A 11 -18.56 -11.35 -11.78
CA GLU A 11 -19.73 -11.44 -12.67
C GLU A 11 -19.68 -10.36 -13.75
N ALA A 12 -19.27 -9.13 -13.40
CA ALA A 12 -19.08 -8.06 -14.36
C ALA A 12 -18.01 -8.41 -15.42
N VAL A 13 -16.97 -9.15 -15.07
CA VAL A 13 -15.97 -9.64 -16.02
C VAL A 13 -16.61 -10.56 -17.06
N ILE A 14 -17.40 -11.55 -16.61
CA ILE A 14 -18.07 -12.50 -17.50
C ILE A 14 -19.09 -11.78 -18.41
N ARG A 15 -19.84 -10.81 -17.86
CA ARG A 15 -20.88 -10.08 -18.61
C ARG A 15 -20.32 -9.13 -19.66
N TYR A 16 -19.19 -8.45 -19.40
CA TYR A 16 -18.77 -7.30 -20.21
C TYR A 16 -17.41 -7.41 -20.88
N ALA A 17 -16.50 -8.28 -20.39
CA ALA A 17 -15.14 -8.38 -20.95
C ALA A 17 -14.91 -9.60 -21.85
N GLY A 18 -15.76 -10.63 -21.76
CA GLY A 18 -15.57 -11.88 -22.49
C GLY A 18 -14.20 -12.50 -22.18
N LEU A 19 -13.38 -12.72 -23.22
CA LEU A 19 -12.00 -13.22 -23.07
C LEU A 19 -10.94 -12.11 -22.93
N ASN A 20 -11.31 -10.84 -23.10
CA ASN A 20 -10.38 -9.71 -23.03
C ASN A 20 -10.14 -9.26 -21.58
N VAL A 21 -9.61 -10.18 -20.77
CA VAL A 21 -9.45 -10.01 -19.32
C VAL A 21 -7.99 -10.05 -18.95
N ILE A 22 -7.55 -9.05 -18.19
CA ILE A 22 -6.24 -9.04 -17.54
C ILE A 22 -6.46 -9.27 -16.05
N ASN A 23 -6.15 -10.48 -15.58
CA ASN A 23 -6.20 -10.79 -14.16
C ASN A 23 -5.01 -10.14 -13.44
N ILE A 24 -5.32 -9.34 -12.42
CA ILE A 24 -4.31 -8.76 -11.54
C ILE A 24 -4.19 -9.65 -10.31
N SER A 25 -3.09 -10.39 -10.21
CA SER A 25 -2.75 -11.18 -9.03
C SER A 25 -2.17 -10.32 -7.91
N GLU A 26 -2.06 -10.89 -6.71
CA GLU A 26 -1.33 -10.26 -5.62
C GLU A 26 0.11 -9.93 -6.01
N MET A 27 0.60 -8.82 -5.46
CA MET A 27 1.94 -8.33 -5.73
C MET A 27 2.97 -9.24 -5.07
N ASN A 28 3.95 -9.71 -5.83
CA ASN A 28 5.03 -10.50 -5.24
C ASN A 28 6.06 -9.59 -4.54
N ASN A 29 6.94 -10.19 -3.72
CA ASN A 29 7.95 -9.45 -2.95
C ASN A 29 8.87 -8.57 -3.83
N LYS A 30 9.18 -9.00 -5.06
CA LYS A 30 10.05 -8.24 -5.98
C LYS A 30 9.33 -7.00 -6.50
N GLU A 31 8.06 -7.13 -6.87
CA GLU A 31 7.21 -6.02 -7.29
C GLU A 31 6.95 -5.04 -6.14
N ALA A 32 6.65 -5.54 -4.94
CA ALA A 32 6.43 -4.75 -3.74
C ALA A 32 7.66 -3.93 -3.35
N ARG A 33 8.84 -4.55 -3.43
CA ARG A 33 10.11 -3.84 -3.24
C ARG A 33 10.34 -2.77 -4.29
N LYS A 34 10.07 -3.06 -5.56
CA LYS A 34 10.24 -2.12 -6.67
C LYS A 34 9.28 -0.93 -6.54
N LEU A 35 8.05 -1.17 -6.09
CA LEU A 35 7.08 -0.14 -5.77
C LEU A 35 7.60 0.76 -4.66
N LEU A 36 7.98 0.19 -3.50
CA LEU A 36 8.52 0.95 -2.38
C LEU A 36 9.72 1.82 -2.80
N GLN A 37 10.65 1.24 -3.58
CA GLN A 37 11.80 1.96 -4.12
C GLN A 37 11.46 3.13 -5.03
N ARG A 38 10.38 3.01 -5.81
CA ARG A 38 9.91 4.09 -6.69
C ARG A 38 9.13 5.15 -5.93
N SER A 39 8.51 4.78 -4.82
CA SER A 39 7.68 5.67 -4.01
C SER A 39 8.48 6.50 -2.99
N LEU A 40 9.70 6.10 -2.67
CA LEU A 40 10.59 6.84 -1.76
C LEU A 40 11.39 7.92 -2.51
N ARG A 41 11.44 9.14 -1.94
CA ARG A 41 12.27 10.24 -2.45
C ARG A 41 13.76 9.94 -2.23
N GLU A 42 14.10 9.47 -1.04
CA GLU A 42 15.46 9.11 -0.67
C GLU A 42 15.69 7.61 -0.77
N LYS A 43 16.37 7.20 -1.84
CA LYS A 43 16.66 5.78 -2.10
C LYS A 43 17.66 5.18 -1.10
N GLN A 44 18.41 6.02 -0.38
CA GLN A 44 19.35 5.58 0.66
C GLN A 44 18.65 5.04 1.92
N LEU A 45 17.37 5.36 2.13
CA LEU A 45 16.54 4.78 3.20
C LEU A 45 16.34 3.25 3.03
N ILE A 46 16.77 2.70 1.89
CA ILE A 46 16.54 1.33 1.41
C ILE A 46 17.85 0.51 1.47
N ASN A 47 18.87 0.97 2.20
CA ASN A 47 20.18 0.30 2.24
C ASN A 47 20.17 -1.03 3.01
N ASN A 48 19.21 -1.26 3.93
CA ASN A 48 19.12 -2.48 4.70
C ASN A 48 18.07 -3.46 4.15
N ASN A 49 18.53 -4.49 3.42
CA ASN A 49 17.68 -5.55 2.87
C ASN A 49 16.77 -6.22 3.90
N SER A 50 17.24 -6.44 5.13
CA SER A 50 16.48 -7.15 6.17
C SER A 50 15.29 -6.32 6.68
N SER A 51 15.46 -5.01 6.83
CA SER A 51 14.40 -4.10 7.28
C SER A 51 13.30 -3.94 6.22
N ILE A 52 13.66 -3.98 4.94
CA ILE A 52 12.71 -3.90 3.83
C ILE A 52 11.84 -5.16 3.76
N ILE A 53 12.45 -6.33 3.89
CA ILE A 53 11.69 -7.60 3.90
C ILE A 53 10.67 -7.58 5.03
N LYS A 54 11.11 -7.23 6.25
CA LYS A 54 10.23 -7.11 7.43
C LYS A 54 9.11 -6.10 7.23
N LEU A 55 9.39 -4.98 6.57
CA LEU A 55 8.38 -3.99 6.23
C LEU A 55 7.36 -4.57 5.25
N LEU A 56 7.80 -5.15 4.14
CA LEU A 56 6.90 -5.66 3.10
C LEU A 56 6.02 -6.81 3.59
N GLU A 57 6.56 -7.72 4.41
CA GLU A 57 5.81 -8.77 5.10
C GLU A 57 4.69 -8.18 5.97
N LEU A 58 5.02 -7.16 6.76
CA LEU A 58 4.07 -6.48 7.64
C LEU A 58 2.98 -5.72 6.88
N LEU A 59 3.27 -5.25 5.67
CA LEU A 59 2.31 -4.55 4.80
C LEU A 59 1.53 -5.50 3.86
N ILE A 60 1.75 -6.83 3.97
CA ILE A 60 1.12 -7.90 3.17
C ILE A 60 1.21 -7.62 1.65
N ASN A 61 2.30 -6.97 1.20
CA ASN A 61 2.48 -6.55 -0.19
C ASN A 61 1.31 -5.75 -0.81
N LEU A 62 0.46 -5.12 0.00
CA LEU A 62 -0.67 -4.36 -0.49
C LEU A 62 -0.21 -2.99 -1.00
N LEU A 63 -0.43 -2.72 -2.29
CA LEU A 63 -0.07 -1.47 -2.98
C LEU A 63 -0.40 -0.23 -2.12
N LEU A 64 -1.62 -0.17 -1.61
CA LEU A 64 -2.14 0.99 -0.89
C LEU A 64 -1.40 1.21 0.45
N VAL A 65 -1.05 0.12 1.12
CA VAL A 65 -0.35 0.14 2.41
C VAL A 65 1.14 0.49 2.20
N ILE A 66 1.78 -0.05 1.15
CA ILE A 66 3.16 0.31 0.76
C ILE A 66 3.26 1.79 0.39
N MET A 67 2.32 2.31 -0.40
CA MET A 67 2.28 3.73 -0.78
C MET A 67 2.15 4.63 0.46
N GLN A 68 1.36 4.22 1.45
CA GLN A 68 1.21 4.97 2.68
C GLN A 68 2.48 4.95 3.54
N ALA A 69 3.11 3.79 3.69
CA ALA A 69 4.39 3.67 4.39
C ALA A 69 5.46 4.54 3.72
N ALA A 70 5.54 4.53 2.39
CA ALA A 70 6.45 5.39 1.64
C ALA A 70 6.16 6.89 1.87
N ALA A 71 4.88 7.28 1.87
CA ALA A 71 4.50 8.66 2.15
C ALA A 71 4.86 9.10 3.58
N TYR A 72 4.71 8.20 4.58
CA TYR A 72 5.19 8.44 5.94
C TYR A 72 6.70 8.68 5.98
N LEU A 73 7.47 7.76 5.40
CA LEU A 73 8.93 7.82 5.39
C LEU A 73 9.41 9.12 4.73
N ASN A 74 8.83 9.48 3.58
CA ASN A 74 9.13 10.73 2.87
C ASN A 74 8.78 11.98 3.69
N ALA A 75 7.67 11.98 4.44
CA ALA A 75 7.20 13.14 5.19
C ALA A 75 7.94 13.36 6.52
N LYS A 76 8.59 12.33 7.06
CA LYS A 76 9.25 12.34 8.36
C LYS A 76 10.76 12.17 8.31
N ASP A 77 11.32 12.06 7.10
CA ASP A 77 12.73 11.74 6.87
C ASP A 77 13.23 10.60 7.78
N SER A 78 12.36 9.61 7.95
CA SER A 78 12.53 8.56 8.94
C SER A 78 13.11 7.31 8.30
N ILE A 79 13.95 6.61 9.05
CA ILE A 79 14.52 5.33 8.62
C ILE A 79 13.48 4.22 8.84
N ILE A 80 13.44 3.22 7.96
CA ILE A 80 12.49 2.08 8.00
C ILE A 80 12.38 1.43 9.39
N ASN A 81 13.48 1.35 10.13
CA ASN A 81 13.50 0.75 11.48
C ASN A 81 12.62 1.51 12.48
N GLU A 82 12.56 2.83 12.37
CA GLU A 82 11.73 3.66 13.24
C GLU A 82 10.24 3.46 12.93
N TYR A 83 9.89 3.36 11.65
CA TYR A 83 8.54 2.99 11.23
C TYR A 83 8.12 1.62 11.81
N LEU A 84 9.01 0.62 11.71
CA LEU A 84 8.77 -0.72 12.25
C LEU A 84 8.64 -0.72 13.77
N ARG A 85 9.41 0.11 14.48
CA ARG A 85 9.30 0.28 15.93
C ARG A 85 7.92 0.82 16.31
N ILE A 86 7.51 1.94 15.73
CA ILE A 86 6.21 2.58 16.01
C ILE A 86 5.05 1.63 15.70
N TYR A 87 5.14 0.88 14.60
CA TYR A 87 4.13 -0.10 14.23
C TYR A 87 4.01 -1.24 15.26
N LYS A 88 5.13 -1.69 15.83
CA LYS A 88 5.14 -2.81 16.81
C LYS A 88 4.78 -2.39 18.24
N GLU A 89 4.86 -1.11 18.58
CA GLU A 89 4.64 -0.62 19.94
C GLU A 89 3.18 -0.71 20.39
N SER A 90 2.21 -0.42 19.52
CA SER A 90 0.79 -0.60 19.86
C SER A 90 -0.13 -0.55 18.65
N ASN A 91 -1.27 -1.24 18.74
CA ASN A 91 -2.35 -1.16 17.75
C ASN A 91 -2.89 0.28 17.59
N LYS A 92 -2.85 1.10 18.67
CA LYS A 92 -3.23 2.52 18.61
C LYS A 92 -2.28 3.33 17.74
N ASN A 93 -0.98 3.06 17.82
CA ASN A 93 0.03 3.69 16.97
C ASN A 93 -0.13 3.27 15.51
N VAL A 94 -0.41 1.99 15.25
CA VAL A 94 -0.73 1.49 13.89
C VAL A 94 -1.93 2.21 13.32
N ILE A 95 -3.05 2.30 14.06
CA ILE A 95 -4.23 3.04 13.61
C ILE A 95 -3.88 4.50 13.34
N LYS A 96 -3.12 5.17 14.21
CA LYS A 96 -2.71 6.57 14.00
C LYS A 96 -1.84 6.74 12.74
N LEU A 97 -0.97 5.77 12.46
CA LEU A 97 -0.10 5.77 11.28
C LEU A 97 -0.89 5.53 10.00
N LEU A 98 -1.80 4.55 10.03
CA LEU A 98 -2.68 4.20 8.92
C LEU A 98 -3.83 5.20 8.72
N SER A 99 -4.20 5.97 9.75
CA SER A 99 -5.22 7.02 9.66
C SER A 99 -4.68 8.32 9.11
N LYS A 100 -3.35 8.45 9.02
CA LYS A 100 -2.76 9.64 8.46
C LYS A 100 -3.06 9.68 6.96
N ASP A 101 -3.91 10.63 6.57
CA ASP A 101 -4.14 10.98 5.19
C ASP A 101 -2.87 11.65 4.66
N PHE A 102 -2.03 10.85 4.02
CA PHE A 102 -1.08 11.39 3.07
C PHE A 102 -1.88 11.69 1.81
N GLU A 103 -1.83 12.93 1.33
CA GLU A 103 -2.49 13.34 0.10
C GLU A 103 -2.12 12.38 -1.04
N ASP A 104 -3.04 11.48 -1.37
CA ASP A 104 -2.96 10.69 -2.57
C ASP A 104 -3.75 11.47 -3.61
N VAL A 105 -3.04 12.11 -4.55
CA VAL A 105 -3.63 12.93 -5.63
C VAL A 105 -4.66 12.13 -6.45
N ARG A 106 -4.65 10.80 -6.35
CA ARG A 106 -5.61 9.89 -6.99
C ARG A 106 -6.90 9.68 -6.19
N ARG A 107 -7.01 10.20 -4.96
CA ARG A 107 -8.23 10.12 -4.16
C ARG A 107 -9.14 11.30 -4.49
N TYR A 108 -10.43 11.01 -4.58
CA TYR A 108 -11.44 12.05 -4.67
C TYR A 108 -11.38 12.94 -3.40
N PRO A 109 -11.45 14.27 -3.55
CA PRO A 109 -11.52 15.18 -2.41
C PRO A 109 -12.64 14.78 -1.44
N GLY A 110 -12.33 14.70 -0.15
CA GLY A 110 -13.31 14.35 0.90
C GLY A 110 -13.48 12.85 1.20
N MET A 111 -12.78 11.96 0.51
CA MET A 111 -12.83 10.52 0.79
C MET A 111 -12.00 10.17 2.04
N LYS A 112 -12.64 9.58 3.08
CA LYS A 112 -11.97 9.12 4.31
C LYS A 112 -10.93 8.04 3.99
N ASN A 113 -9.88 7.96 4.80
CA ASN A 113 -8.82 6.96 4.67
C ASN A 113 -9.36 5.52 4.75
N LEU A 114 -9.59 4.91 3.59
CA LEU A 114 -10.12 3.55 3.48
C LEU A 114 -9.13 2.49 3.99
N ILE A 115 -7.85 2.84 4.17
CA ILE A 115 -6.80 1.92 4.63
C ILE A 115 -7.09 1.46 6.05
N VAL A 116 -7.47 2.38 6.93
CA VAL A 116 -7.81 2.05 8.33
C VAL A 116 -9.00 1.11 8.38
N THR A 117 -10.04 1.40 7.59
CA THR A 117 -11.23 0.56 7.51
C THR A 117 -10.87 -0.83 6.99
N THR A 118 -10.06 -0.92 5.94
CA THR A 118 -9.65 -2.20 5.36
C THR A 118 -8.77 -3.00 6.32
N TRP A 119 -7.80 -2.35 6.97
CA TRP A 119 -6.91 -2.99 7.95
C TRP A 119 -7.69 -3.49 9.18
N LEU A 120 -8.61 -2.67 9.73
CA LEU A 120 -9.46 -3.09 10.85
C LEU A 120 -10.37 -4.27 10.48
N ILE A 121 -10.79 -4.40 9.22
CA ILE A 121 -11.59 -5.54 8.76
C ILE A 121 -10.71 -6.78 8.56
N SER A 122 -9.50 -6.63 8.01
CA SER A 122 -8.60 -7.76 7.73
C SER A 122 -7.89 -8.32 8.97
N PHE A 123 -7.79 -7.55 10.04
CA PHE A 123 -7.11 -7.95 11.29
C PHE A 123 -8.07 -8.01 12.51
N LYS A 124 -9.38 -8.06 12.28
CA LYS A 124 -10.39 -8.48 13.26
C LYS A 124 -10.59 -9.98 13.20
#